data_AF-A0A4R0DC99-F1
#
_entry.id   AF-A0A4R0DC99-F1
#
_cell.length_a   1.000
_cell.length_b   1.000
_cell.length_c   1.000
_cell.angle_alpha   90.00
_cell.angle_beta   90.00
_cell.angle_gamma   90.00
#
_symmetry.space_group_name_H-M   'P 1'
#
loop_
_entity.id
_entity.type
_entity.pdbx_description
1 polymer ?
#
loop_
_entity_poly.entity_id
_entity_poly.type
_entity_poly.pdbx_seq_one_letter_code
_entity_poly.pdbx_strand_id
1 'polypeptide(L)'
;MSDDLERVATTTKALTTEALKPKPNKLLKFIAGFFITLIALYELAFLLVGAAYGTDVFAFILIYSVFMHITLLPFMLYGIGGFIMLSLSDQNYRAVTQQAPKILFIGLLLCMVVIGISEWAHQMGILDSRFRLDWR
;
A
#
# COMPACT_ATOMS: atom_id res chain seq x y z
N MET A 1 8.93 0.65 45.67
CA MET A 1 8.54 2.06 45.84
C MET A 1 9.13 2.97 44.77
N SER A 2 10.42 2.84 44.41
CA SER A 2 11.02 3.55 43.27
C SER A 2 10.39 3.15 41.92
N ASP A 3 10.28 1.85 41.65
CA ASP A 3 9.78 1.34 40.36
C ASP A 3 8.30 1.65 40.09
N ASP A 4 7.48 1.73 41.14
CA ASP A 4 6.06 2.06 41.03
C ASP A 4 5.84 3.54 40.68
N LEU A 5 6.66 4.43 41.23
CA LEU A 5 6.65 5.86 40.91
C LEU A 5 7.10 6.11 39.46
N GLU A 6 8.09 5.37 38.98
CA GLU A 6 8.57 5.45 37.60
C GLU A 6 7.53 4.93 36.60
N ARG A 7 6.83 3.83 36.93
CA ARG A 7 5.68 3.33 36.16
C ARG A 7 4.53 4.32 36.12
N VAL A 8 4.16 4.92 37.24
CA VAL A 8 3.09 5.92 37.27
C VAL A 8 3.48 7.13 36.43
N ALA A 9 4.70 7.66 36.58
CA ALA A 9 5.18 8.80 35.80
C ALA A 9 5.18 8.53 34.28
N THR A 10 5.62 7.33 33.84
CA THR A 10 5.58 6.96 32.42
C THR A 10 4.16 6.80 31.90
N THR A 11 3.26 6.21 32.68
CA THR A 11 1.86 6.02 32.30
C THR A 11 1.13 7.37 32.23
N THR A 12 1.34 8.27 33.19
CA THR A 12 0.78 9.62 33.20
C THR A 12 1.32 10.47 32.04
N LYS A 13 2.61 10.34 31.71
CA LYS A 13 3.21 11.00 30.54
C LYS A 13 2.63 10.47 29.23
N ALA A 14 2.42 9.16 29.11
CA ALA A 14 1.77 8.56 27.94
C ALA A 14 0.31 9.05 27.77
N LEU A 15 -0.45 9.08 28.86
CA LEU A 15 -1.84 9.57 28.89
C LEU A 15 -1.95 11.06 28.52
N THR A 16 -1.09 11.92 29.07
CA THR A 16 -1.06 13.35 28.75
C THR A 16 -0.59 13.62 27.32
N THR A 17 0.34 12.82 26.81
CA THR A 17 0.83 12.92 25.42
C THR A 17 -0.22 12.45 24.40
N GLU A 18 -1.05 11.46 24.74
CA GLU A 18 -2.22 11.09 23.93
C GLU A 18 -3.33 12.14 23.98
N ALA A 19 -3.59 12.74 25.14
CA ALA A 19 -4.62 13.77 25.28
C ALA A 19 -4.29 15.07 24.52
N LEU A 20 -3.00 15.38 24.33
CA LEU A 20 -2.55 16.59 23.60
C LEU A 20 -2.55 16.45 22.07
N LYS A 21 -2.78 15.24 21.54
CA LYS A 21 -2.64 14.98 20.12
C LYS A 21 -3.85 15.57 19.36
N PRO A 22 -3.64 16.53 18.43
CA PRO A 22 -4.73 17.27 17.81
C PRO A 22 -5.66 16.34 17.05
N LYS A 23 -6.97 16.42 17.32
CA LYS A 23 -7.97 15.55 16.69
C LYS A 23 -7.85 15.61 15.16
N PRO A 24 -7.64 14.48 14.47
CA PRO A 24 -7.45 14.48 13.04
C PRO A 24 -8.72 14.96 12.32
N ASN A 25 -8.55 15.84 11.34
CA ASN A 25 -9.65 16.31 10.49
C ASN A 25 -10.28 15.13 9.73
N LYS A 26 -11.62 15.05 9.68
CA LYS A 26 -12.36 14.02 8.94
C LYS A 26 -11.94 13.97 7.47
N LEU A 27 -11.75 15.13 6.84
CA LEU A 27 -11.27 15.21 5.45
C LEU A 27 -9.89 14.56 5.31
N LEU A 28 -8.98 14.83 6.26
CA LEU A 28 -7.64 14.25 6.27
C LEU A 28 -7.69 12.73 6.44
N LYS A 29 -8.59 12.22 7.29
CA LYS A 29 -8.80 10.77 7.42
C LYS A 29 -9.23 10.13 6.11
N PHE A 30 -10.21 10.74 5.44
CA PHE A 30 -10.71 10.26 4.17
C PHE A 30 -9.60 10.26 3.11
N ILE A 31 -8.88 11.37 2.97
CA ILE A 31 -7.78 11.50 2.01
C ILE A 31 -6.68 10.48 2.30
N ALA A 32 -6.30 10.28 3.56
CA ALA A 32 -5.30 9.29 3.94
C ALA A 32 -5.73 7.87 3.54
N GLY A 33 -6.97 7.48 3.85
CA GLY A 33 -7.50 6.17 3.45
C GLY A 33 -7.57 6.01 1.93
N PHE A 34 -7.99 7.07 1.22
CA PHE A 34 -8.04 7.10 -0.24
C PHE A 34 -6.66 6.81 -0.85
N PHE A 35 -5.62 7.53 -0.41
CA PHE A 35 -4.27 7.36 -0.93
C PHE A 35 -3.63 6.03 -0.53
N ILE A 36 -3.87 5.54 0.69
CA ILE A 36 -3.37 4.23 1.11
C ILE A 36 -3.96 3.14 0.20
N THR A 37 -5.26 3.16 -0.04
CA THR A 37 -5.92 2.18 -0.93
C THR A 37 -5.52 2.36 -2.38
N LEU A 38 -5.33 3.60 -2.85
CA LEU A 38 -4.75 3.88 -4.16
C LEU A 38 -3.40 3.18 -4.30
N ILE A 39 -2.43 3.48 -3.44
CA ILE A 39 -1.06 2.93 -3.55
C ILE A 39 -1.09 1.40 -3.44
N ALA A 40 -1.87 0.84 -2.52
CA ALA A 40 -1.97 -0.62 -2.37
C ALA A 40 -2.50 -1.33 -3.63
N LEU A 41 -3.50 -0.76 -4.31
CA LEU A 41 -4.03 -1.32 -5.56
C LEU A 41 -3.02 -1.22 -6.70
N TYR A 42 -2.22 -0.16 -6.72
CA TYR A 42 -1.15 0.02 -7.70
C TYR A 42 -0.03 -0.99 -7.49
N GLU A 43 0.41 -1.19 -6.25
CA GLU A 43 1.39 -2.22 -5.91
C GLU A 43 0.87 -3.61 -6.30
N LEU A 44 -0.41 -3.91 -6.04
CA LEU A 44 -1.01 -5.18 -6.44
C LEU A 44 -1.05 -5.35 -7.96
N ALA A 45 -1.46 -4.33 -8.71
CA ALA A 45 -1.49 -4.37 -10.17
C ALA A 45 -0.07 -4.56 -10.74
N PHE A 46 0.91 -3.82 -10.19
CA PHE A 46 2.31 -3.93 -10.56
C PHE A 46 2.86 -5.33 -10.28
N LEU A 47 2.56 -5.91 -9.11
CA LEU A 47 2.93 -7.27 -8.75
C LEU A 47 2.34 -8.28 -9.74
N LEU A 48 1.05 -8.21 -10.02
CA LEU A 48 0.37 -9.17 -10.89
C LEU A 48 0.92 -9.13 -12.33
N VAL A 49 1.08 -7.93 -12.88
CA VAL A 49 1.59 -7.77 -14.25
C VAL A 49 3.07 -8.14 -14.31
N GLY A 50 3.87 -7.68 -13.36
CA GLY A 50 5.30 -7.98 -13.31
C GLY A 50 5.59 -9.47 -13.06
N ALA A 51 4.79 -10.15 -12.23
CA ALA A 51 4.94 -11.58 -12.00
C ALA A 51 4.55 -12.41 -13.24
N ALA A 52 3.46 -12.04 -13.92
CA ALA A 52 2.94 -12.79 -15.05
C ALA A 52 3.74 -12.59 -16.35
N TYR A 53 4.28 -11.39 -16.57
CA TYR A 53 4.89 -11.02 -17.85
C TYR A 53 6.37 -10.61 -17.75
N GLY A 54 6.94 -10.52 -16.55
CA GLY A 54 8.33 -10.08 -16.37
C GLY A 54 8.53 -8.62 -16.76
N THR A 55 9.79 -8.23 -17.00
CA THR A 55 10.15 -6.86 -17.41
C THR A 55 10.21 -6.70 -18.93
N ASP A 56 9.13 -7.01 -19.63
CA ASP A 56 9.01 -6.77 -21.07
C ASP A 56 8.50 -5.35 -21.38
N VAL A 57 8.89 -4.76 -22.51
CA VAL A 57 8.42 -3.47 -23.01
C VAL A 57 6.89 -3.46 -23.15
N PHE A 58 6.29 -4.57 -23.59
CA PHE A 58 4.83 -4.73 -23.63
C PHE A 58 4.20 -4.81 -22.24
N ALA A 59 4.90 -5.41 -21.27
CA ALA A 59 4.48 -5.39 -19.87
C ALA A 59 4.50 -3.95 -19.32
N PHE A 60 5.51 -3.14 -19.64
CA PHE A 60 5.53 -1.71 -19.26
C PHE A 60 4.39 -0.91 -19.90
N ILE A 61 4.07 -1.17 -21.18
CA ILE A 61 2.93 -0.54 -21.86
C ILE A 61 1.60 -0.99 -21.23
N LEU A 62 1.48 -2.27 -20.88
CA LEU A 62 0.30 -2.81 -20.21
C LEU A 62 0.15 -2.23 -18.80
N ILE A 63 1.25 -2.17 -18.03
CA ILE A 63 1.32 -1.50 -16.72
C ILE A 63 0.85 -0.05 -16.89
N TYR A 64 1.42 0.71 -17.82
CA TYR A 64 1.03 2.11 -18.03
C TYR A 64 -0.46 2.24 -18.42
N SER A 65 -0.96 1.36 -19.28
CA SER A 65 -2.38 1.33 -19.68
C SER A 65 -3.29 0.99 -18.50
N VAL A 66 -2.95 -0.05 -17.72
CA VAL A 66 -3.66 -0.44 -16.50
C VAL A 66 -3.64 0.71 -15.50
N PHE A 67 -2.49 1.37 -15.31
CA PHE A 67 -2.35 2.53 -14.43
C PHE A 67 -3.26 3.67 -14.89
N MET A 68 -3.32 3.98 -16.20
CA MET A 68 -4.21 5.00 -16.75
C MET A 68 -5.70 4.69 -16.52
N HIS A 69 -6.11 3.44 -16.69
CA HIS A 69 -7.49 3.02 -16.46
C HIS A 69 -7.85 2.97 -14.97
N ILE A 70 -6.90 2.54 -14.15
CA ILE A 70 -7.01 2.54 -12.69
C ILE A 70 -7.09 4.00 -12.18
N THR A 71 -6.27 4.94 -12.65
CA THR A 71 -6.38 6.37 -12.28
C THR A 71 -7.76 6.96 -12.58
N LEU A 72 -8.38 6.58 -13.70
CA LEU A 72 -9.60 7.24 -14.17
C LEU A 72 -10.89 6.62 -13.61
N LEU A 73 -10.89 5.33 -13.25
CA LEU A 73 -12.13 4.55 -13.24
C LEU A 73 -12.32 3.56 -12.07
N PRO A 74 -11.78 3.84 -10.87
CA PRO A 74 -12.68 3.73 -9.73
C PRO A 74 -12.33 4.67 -8.58
N PHE A 75 -12.68 5.96 -8.70
CA PHE A 75 -12.81 6.86 -7.54
C PHE A 75 -13.61 6.20 -6.39
N MET A 76 -14.56 5.33 -6.73
CA MET A 76 -15.32 4.53 -5.77
C MET A 76 -14.45 3.52 -5.01
N LEU A 77 -13.52 2.77 -5.64
CA LEU A 77 -12.68 1.79 -4.93
C LEU A 77 -11.77 2.49 -3.92
N TYR A 78 -11.13 3.58 -4.32
CA TYR A 78 -10.28 4.36 -3.42
C TYR A 78 -11.10 5.03 -2.33
N GLY A 79 -12.31 5.47 -2.67
CA GLY A 79 -13.30 6.00 -1.73
C GLY A 79 -13.62 5.03 -0.60
N ILE A 80 -13.68 3.71 -0.86
CA ILE A 80 -13.86 2.69 0.18
C ILE A 80 -12.75 2.79 1.23
N GLY A 81 -11.49 2.94 0.81
CA GLY A 81 -10.37 3.18 1.70
C GLY A 81 -10.56 4.41 2.59
N GLY A 82 -11.02 5.51 1.98
CA GLY A 82 -11.35 6.74 2.70
C GLY A 82 -12.49 6.57 3.71
N PHE A 83 -13.55 5.83 3.36
CA PHE A 83 -14.68 5.54 4.26
C PHE A 83 -14.30 4.61 5.43
N ILE A 84 -13.43 3.63 5.18
CA ILE A 84 -12.86 2.77 6.22
C ILE A 84 -12.10 3.64 7.23
N MET A 85 -11.24 4.53 6.74
CA MET A 85 -10.48 5.44 7.62
C MET A 85 -11.35 6.45 8.37
N LEU A 86 -12.44 6.92 7.77
CA LEU A 86 -13.42 7.76 8.46
C LEU A 86 -14.08 7.05 9.63
N SER A 87 -14.32 5.74 9.50
CA SER A 87 -14.98 4.91 10.50
C SER A 87 -14.06 4.51 11.67
N LEU A 88 -12.74 4.73 11.54
CA LEU A 88 -11.77 4.40 12.58
C LEU A 88 -11.71 5.45 13.70
N SER A 89 -11.52 4.96 14.94
CA SER A 89 -11.21 5.80 16.09
C SER A 89 -9.91 6.59 15.87
N ASP A 90 -9.74 7.72 16.56
CA ASP A 90 -8.57 8.59 16.36
C ASP A 90 -7.24 7.91 16.72
N GLN A 91 -7.25 7.01 17.71
CA GLN A 91 -6.09 6.18 18.07
C GLN A 91 -5.74 5.20 16.96
N ASN A 92 -6.74 4.47 16.42
CA ASN A 92 -6.53 3.51 15.34
C ASN A 92 -6.11 4.19 14.03
N TYR A 93 -6.68 5.35 13.72
CA TYR A 93 -6.27 6.18 12.59
C TYR A 93 -4.76 6.48 12.64
N ARG A 94 -4.25 6.91 13.81
CA ARG A 94 -2.82 7.22 13.98
C ARG A 94 -1.95 5.96 13.87
N ALA A 95 -2.37 4.86 14.46
CA ALA A 95 -1.64 3.59 14.36
C ALA A 95 -1.53 3.15 12.90
N VAL A 96 -2.65 3.14 12.16
CA VAL A 96 -2.68 2.72 10.76
C VAL A 96 -1.89 3.69 9.89
N THR A 97 -2.01 5.02 10.05
CA THR A 97 -1.21 5.98 9.26
C THR A 97 0.29 5.91 9.53
N GLN A 98 0.71 5.49 10.73
CA GLN A 98 2.12 5.25 11.03
C GLN A 98 2.65 3.92 10.48
N GLN A 99 1.80 2.90 10.39
CA GLN A 99 2.17 1.57 9.91
C GLN A 99 2.04 1.42 8.39
N ALA A 100 1.03 2.04 7.79
CA ALA A 100 0.74 1.98 6.36
C ALA A 100 1.97 2.22 5.46
N PRO A 101 2.80 3.28 5.64
CA PRO A 101 3.96 3.47 4.79
C PRO A 101 4.99 2.35 4.93
N LYS A 102 5.15 1.76 6.12
CA LYS A 102 6.05 0.62 6.32
C LYS A 102 5.54 -0.62 5.61
N ILE A 103 4.23 -0.88 5.70
CA ILE A 103 3.59 -2.04 5.06
C ILE A 103 3.67 -1.89 3.53
N LEU A 104 3.32 -0.71 3.00
CA LEU A 104 3.43 -0.42 1.57
C LEU A 104 4.87 -0.56 1.09
N PHE A 105 5.85 -0.02 1.83
CA PHE A 105 7.26 -0.19 1.47
C PHE A 105 7.71 -1.66 1.46
N ILE A 106 7.28 -2.47 2.43
CA ILE A 106 7.53 -3.92 2.42
C ILE A 106 6.85 -4.58 1.23
N GLY A 107 5.62 -4.20 0.90
CA GLY A 107 4.88 -4.65 -0.28
C GLY A 107 5.64 -4.36 -1.57
N LEU A 108 6.14 -3.14 -1.73
CA LEU A 108 6.97 -2.72 -2.85
C LEU A 108 8.25 -3.55 -2.96
N LEU A 109 8.97 -3.77 -1.86
CA LEU A 109 10.17 -4.62 -1.86
C LEU A 109 9.84 -6.07 -2.29
N LEU A 110 8.72 -6.60 -1.81
CA LEU A 110 8.26 -7.93 -2.18
C LEU A 110 7.92 -8.00 -3.68
N CYS A 111 7.32 -6.95 -4.25
CA CYS A 111 7.11 -6.85 -5.69
C CYS A 111 8.42 -6.93 -6.46
N MET A 112 9.46 -6.20 -6.04
CA MET A 112 10.76 -6.22 -6.70
C MET A 112 11.40 -7.62 -6.66
N VAL A 113 11.27 -8.33 -5.53
CA VAL A 113 11.77 -9.71 -5.40
C VAL A 113 11.02 -10.66 -6.34
N VAL A 114 9.68 -10.59 -6.37
CA VAL A 114 8.86 -11.46 -7.23
C VAL A 114 9.15 -11.21 -8.70
N ILE A 115 9.29 -9.95 -9.11
CA ILE A 115 9.66 -9.59 -10.48
C ILE A 115 11.07 -10.11 -10.81
N GLY A 116 12.02 -9.97 -9.89
CA GLY A 116 13.37 -10.51 -10.08
C GLY A 116 13.38 -12.04 -10.27
N ILE A 117 12.56 -12.77 -9.49
CA ILE A 117 12.40 -14.22 -9.65
C ILE A 117 11.72 -14.55 -10.99
N SER A 118 10.69 -13.81 -11.37
CA SER A 118 9.99 -13.99 -12.65
C SER A 118 10.94 -13.77 -13.83
N GLU A 119 11.75 -12.71 -13.80
CA GLU A 119 12.75 -12.42 -14.82
C GLU A 119 13.84 -13.49 -14.90
N TRP A 120 14.32 -13.98 -13.75
CA TRP A 120 15.26 -15.09 -13.71
C TRP A 120 14.66 -16.37 -14.31
N ALA A 121 13.38 -16.64 -14.04
CA ALA A 121 12.67 -17.78 -14.61
C ALA A 121 12.48 -17.65 -16.13
N HIS A 122 12.26 -16.44 -16.66
CA HIS A 122 12.27 -16.16 -18.09
C HIS A 122 13.65 -16.41 -18.72
N GLN A 123 14.73 -15.93 -18.11
CA GLN A 123 16.09 -16.15 -18.60
C GLN A 123 16.49 -17.63 -18.63
N MET A 124 16.02 -18.40 -17.65
CA MET A 124 16.22 -19.85 -17.57
C MET A 124 15.33 -20.64 -18.55
N GLY A 125 14.41 -19.98 -19.27
CA GLY A 125 13.45 -20.63 -20.17
C GLY A 125 12.39 -21.47 -19.45
N ILE A 126 12.23 -21.27 -18.14
CA ILE A 126 11.23 -21.97 -17.31
C ILE A 126 9.85 -21.33 -17.52
N LEU A 127 9.81 -20.00 -17.61
CA LEU A 127 8.65 -19.26 -18.09
C LEU A 127 8.92 -18.81 -19.53
N ASP A 128 7.87 -18.83 -20.34
CA ASP A 128 7.87 -18.30 -21.69
C ASP A 128 7.26 -16.89 -21.62
N SER A 129 8.03 -15.85 -21.95
CA SER A 129 7.57 -14.44 -21.97
C SER A 129 6.68 -14.16 -23.19
N ARG A 130 5.62 -14.95 -23.33
CA ARG A 130 4.79 -14.95 -24.54
C ARG A 130 3.62 -13.99 -24.39
N PHE A 131 3.87 -12.70 -24.64
CA PHE A 131 2.86 -11.89 -25.32
C PHE A 131 2.72 -12.39 -26.77
N ARG A 132 2.05 -13.53 -26.97
CA ARG A 132 1.63 -13.94 -28.32
C ARG A 132 0.47 -13.06 -28.75
N LEU A 133 0.78 -11.95 -29.40
CA LEU A 133 -0.12 -11.27 -30.32
C LEU A 133 -0.30 -12.13 -31.57
N ASP A 134 -0.83 -13.35 -31.42
CA ASP A 134 -1.34 -14.10 -32.56
C ASP A 134 -2.68 -13.46 -32.93
N TRP A 135 -2.64 -12.54 -33.89
CA TRP A 135 -3.81 -11.92 -34.52
C TRP A 135 -4.38 -12.79 -35.65
N ARG A 136 -3.92 -14.03 -35.78
CA ARG A 136 -4.45 -15.01 -36.73
C ARG A 136 -5.74 -15.65 -36.24
#